data_AF-A0A0R2F8I6-F1
#
_entry.id   AF-A0A0R2F8I6-F1
#
_cell.length_a   1.000
_cell.length_b   1.000
_cell.length_c   1.000
_cell.angle_alpha   90.00
_cell.angle_beta   90.00
_cell.angle_gamma   90.00
#
_symmetry.space_group_name_H-M   'P 1'
#
loop_
_entity.id
_entity.type
_entity.pdbx_description
1 polymer ?
#
loop_
_entity_poly.entity_id
_entity_poly.type
_entity_poly.pdbx_seq_one_letter_code
_entity_poly.pdbx_strand_id
1 'polypeptide(L)'
;MYSAQNESKNLSNQLKNFKKLNNIRSQDAIKQKIGLLVEEINDIQKQLDGLVDSKRFIENQEKVNEIKVAYARLNDAIDAADYQIQVNQETLNNSLTQRKNQLDMDSLEELYEDSKKQLVNVQKTFAELVSFNSQLLTNKIHFFEKLITKWTTKKHELELQRHQLFEQHKSLIMLIQDDKIEEYTNLQNRLGENQQELGKNRQIFKTIEDLEINQKRVETELSKLLDQQRDASSQIMTFNKFFTAYSKQLNGDEYMLYKSDSGFPLDIELKNPRGLSTGTKKALIAAFDLAYQQFAQSIDKTVPRFIVHDVLETLDSIAFNGIIDLATKLNVQFVVAVLKNRIESLDEFNSSSISLTLTENDSLFGI
;
A
#
# COMPACT_ATOMS: atom_id res chain seq x y z
N MET A 1 12.31 -3.73 7.98
CA MET A 1 11.36 -3.31 9.03
C MET A 1 10.96 -1.84 8.89
N TYR A 2 11.89 -0.89 9.00
CA TYR A 2 11.59 0.55 8.84
C TYR A 2 10.92 0.90 7.50
N SER A 3 11.42 0.33 6.40
CA SER A 3 10.80 0.47 5.08
C SER A 3 9.35 -0.06 5.03
N ALA A 4 9.09 -1.27 5.57
CA ALA A 4 7.74 -1.86 5.62
C ALA A 4 6.77 -1.07 6.52
N GLN A 5 7.25 -0.49 7.62
CA GLN A 5 6.45 0.39 8.49
C GLN A 5 6.03 1.68 7.76
N ASN A 6 6.96 2.30 7.03
CA ASN A 6 6.67 3.49 6.23
C ASN A 6 5.70 3.17 5.09
N GLU A 7 5.84 2.01 4.44
CA GLU A 7 4.95 1.55 3.38
C GLU A 7 3.53 1.32 3.90
N SER A 8 3.36 0.62 5.03
CA SER A 8 2.06 0.41 5.67
C SER A 8 1.38 1.75 6.03
N LYS A 9 2.13 2.70 6.59
CA LYS A 9 1.63 4.04 6.92
C LYS A 9 1.22 4.81 5.66
N ASN A 10 1.98 4.70 4.58
CA ASN A 10 1.65 5.34 3.30
C ASN A 10 0.36 4.77 2.71
N LEU A 11 0.21 3.44 2.65
CA LEU A 11 -1.00 2.76 2.18
C LEU A 11 -2.23 3.17 3.00
N SER A 12 -2.10 3.24 4.33
CA SER A 12 -3.17 3.71 5.21
C SER A 12 -3.60 5.15 4.91
N ASN A 13 -2.64 6.04 4.65
CA ASN A 13 -2.91 7.43 4.28
C ASN A 13 -3.55 7.53 2.89
N GLN A 14 -3.08 6.74 1.91
CA GLN A 14 -3.68 6.66 0.58
C GLN A 14 -5.14 6.20 0.66
N LEU A 15 -5.43 5.15 1.43
CA LEU A 15 -6.78 4.64 1.63
C LEU A 15 -7.70 5.70 2.26
N LYS A 16 -7.23 6.40 3.31
CA LYS A 16 -7.98 7.48 3.95
C LYS A 16 -8.25 8.64 2.99
N ASN A 17 -7.25 9.07 2.24
CA ASN A 17 -7.38 10.17 1.29
C ASN A 17 -8.32 9.78 0.14
N PHE A 18 -8.21 8.57 -0.39
CA PHE A 18 -9.09 8.06 -1.44
C PHE A 18 -10.55 7.98 -0.96
N LYS A 19 -10.79 7.46 0.25
CA LYS A 19 -12.13 7.46 0.87
C LYS A 19 -12.68 8.88 1.05
N LYS A 20 -11.85 9.83 1.50
CA LYS A 20 -12.25 11.23 1.67
C LYS A 20 -12.58 11.93 0.35
N LEU A 21 -11.74 11.77 -0.68
CA LEU A 21 -11.95 12.38 -2.01
C LEU A 21 -13.26 11.92 -2.66
N ASN A 22 -13.64 10.67 -2.43
CA ASN A 22 -14.85 10.07 -3.00
C ASN A 22 -16.05 10.13 -2.02
N ASN A 23 -15.97 10.89 -0.92
CA ASN A 23 -17.03 11.02 0.09
C ASN A 23 -17.52 9.70 0.69
N ILE A 24 -16.62 8.73 0.84
CA ILE A 24 -16.91 7.36 1.28
C ILE A 24 -16.74 7.27 2.79
N ARG A 25 -17.85 7.08 3.49
CA ARG A 25 -17.83 6.86 4.95
C ARG A 25 -17.70 5.38 5.33
N SER A 26 -18.25 4.50 4.52
CA SER A 26 -18.23 3.05 4.74
C SER A 26 -18.12 2.32 3.39
N GLN A 27 -17.28 1.30 3.34
CA GLN A 27 -17.19 0.40 2.19
C GLN A 27 -18.46 -0.43 2.03
N ASP A 28 -19.11 -0.80 3.14
CA ASP A 28 -20.39 -1.50 3.11
C ASP A 28 -21.47 -0.61 2.46
N ALA A 29 -21.48 0.69 2.74
CA ALA A 29 -22.42 1.60 2.09
C ALA A 29 -22.29 1.61 0.56
N ILE A 30 -21.06 1.50 0.03
CA ILE A 30 -20.83 1.38 -1.42
C ILE A 30 -21.32 0.04 -1.94
N LYS A 31 -21.06 -1.04 -1.20
CA LYS A 31 -21.52 -2.38 -1.56
C LYS A 31 -23.05 -2.44 -1.63
N GLN A 32 -23.74 -1.85 -0.65
CA GLN A 32 -25.20 -1.73 -0.65
C GLN A 32 -25.69 -0.89 -1.84
N LYS A 33 -25.04 0.27 -2.11
CA LYS A 33 -25.38 1.10 -3.28
C LYS A 33 -25.22 0.34 -4.59
N ILE A 34 -24.14 -0.45 -4.76
CA ILE A 34 -23.95 -1.31 -5.93
C ILE A 34 -25.07 -2.35 -6.03
N GLY A 35 -25.46 -2.97 -4.91
CA GLY A 35 -26.55 -3.95 -4.87
C GLY A 35 -27.88 -3.35 -5.35
N LEU A 36 -28.26 -2.20 -4.78
CA LEU A 36 -29.48 -1.48 -5.16
C LEU A 36 -29.48 -1.09 -6.64
N LEU A 37 -28.36 -0.56 -7.17
CA LEU A 37 -28.24 -0.21 -8.59
C LEU A 37 -28.41 -1.43 -9.51
N VAL A 38 -27.89 -2.60 -9.11
CA VAL A 38 -28.07 -3.84 -9.89
C VAL A 38 -29.53 -4.26 -9.89
N GLU A 39 -30.23 -4.20 -8.76
CA GLU A 39 -31.66 -4.51 -8.69
C GLU A 39 -32.49 -3.56 -9.56
N GLU A 40 -32.25 -2.26 -9.46
CA GLU A 40 -32.94 -1.25 -10.27
C GLU A 40 -32.72 -1.46 -11.78
N ILE A 41 -31.50 -1.77 -12.20
CA ILE A 41 -31.17 -2.08 -13.60
C ILE A 41 -31.97 -3.30 -14.08
N ASN A 42 -32.03 -4.37 -13.28
CA ASN A 42 -32.76 -5.58 -13.63
C ASN A 42 -34.27 -5.32 -13.76
N ASP A 43 -34.83 -4.48 -12.89
CA ASP A 43 -36.25 -4.16 -12.93
C ASP A 43 -36.60 -3.26 -14.12
N ILE A 44 -35.74 -2.28 -14.45
CA ILE A 44 -35.88 -1.48 -15.67
C ILE A 44 -35.82 -2.37 -16.93
N GLN A 45 -34.93 -3.36 -16.96
CA GLN A 45 -34.84 -4.31 -18.07
C GLN A 45 -36.11 -5.15 -18.22
N LYS A 46 -36.68 -5.67 -17.12
CA LYS A 46 -37.96 -6.38 -17.17
C LYS A 46 -39.11 -5.49 -17.67
N GLN A 47 -39.12 -4.23 -17.26
CA GLN A 47 -40.11 -3.26 -17.74
C GLN A 47 -39.96 -3.03 -19.24
N LEU A 48 -38.73 -2.85 -19.73
CA LEU A 48 -38.45 -2.73 -21.17
C LEU A 48 -38.87 -3.98 -21.95
N ASP A 49 -38.62 -5.17 -21.43
CA ASP A 49 -39.00 -6.44 -22.07
C ASP A 49 -40.52 -6.61 -22.15
N GLY A 50 -41.26 -6.12 -21.14
CA GLY A 50 -42.72 -6.14 -21.12
C GLY A 50 -43.39 -5.14 -22.07
N LEU A 51 -42.64 -4.15 -22.57
CA LEU A 51 -43.15 -3.12 -23.47
C LEU A 51 -43.08 -3.49 -24.96
N VAL A 52 -42.41 -4.59 -25.33
CA VAL A 52 -42.09 -4.94 -26.73
C VAL A 52 -42.85 -6.19 -27.20
N ASP A 53 -43.60 -6.10 -28.32
CA ASP A 53 -44.13 -7.30 -29.00
C ASP A 53 -42.99 -8.08 -29.66
N SER A 54 -42.56 -9.15 -28.99
CA SER A 54 -41.37 -9.93 -29.35
C SER A 54 -41.43 -10.52 -30.76
N LYS A 55 -42.62 -10.82 -31.29
CA LYS A 55 -42.74 -11.51 -32.59
C LYS A 55 -42.51 -10.57 -33.78
N ARG A 56 -43.17 -9.42 -33.77
CA ARG A 56 -42.97 -8.39 -34.80
C ARG A 56 -41.61 -7.70 -34.67
N PHE A 57 -41.06 -7.64 -33.44
CA PHE A 57 -39.74 -7.09 -33.18
C PHE A 57 -38.65 -7.94 -33.82
N ILE A 58 -38.74 -9.28 -33.72
CA ILE A 58 -37.82 -10.20 -34.38
C ILE A 58 -37.89 -10.04 -35.91
N GLU A 59 -39.09 -9.92 -36.48
CA GLU A 59 -39.29 -9.76 -37.92
C GLU A 59 -38.74 -8.43 -38.48
N ASN A 60 -38.63 -7.38 -37.65
CA ASN A 60 -38.16 -6.05 -38.04
C ASN A 60 -36.90 -5.60 -37.28
N GLN A 61 -36.17 -6.56 -36.70
CA GLN A 61 -35.16 -6.33 -35.67
C GLN A 61 -34.06 -5.36 -36.12
N GLU A 62 -33.57 -5.49 -37.35
CA GLU A 62 -32.52 -4.63 -37.89
C GLU A 62 -33.00 -3.19 -38.03
N LYS A 63 -34.17 -2.96 -38.64
CA LYS A 63 -34.75 -1.62 -38.81
C LYS A 63 -35.11 -0.97 -37.48
N VAL A 64 -35.68 -1.75 -36.55
CA VAL A 64 -35.98 -1.25 -35.21
C VAL A 64 -34.69 -0.86 -34.49
N ASN A 65 -33.60 -1.64 -34.64
CA ASN A 65 -32.32 -1.31 -34.05
C ASN A 65 -31.68 -0.06 -34.69
N GLU A 66 -31.76 0.10 -36.01
CA GLU A 66 -31.31 1.30 -36.70
C GLU A 66 -32.06 2.56 -36.22
N ILE A 67 -33.39 2.47 -36.11
CA ILE A 67 -34.22 3.57 -35.59
C ILE A 67 -33.87 3.86 -34.13
N LYS A 68 -33.66 2.83 -33.30
CA LYS A 68 -33.21 2.98 -31.91
C LYS A 68 -31.87 3.73 -31.81
N VAL A 69 -30.89 3.32 -32.62
CA VAL A 69 -29.56 3.97 -32.64
C VAL A 69 -29.69 5.43 -33.10
N ALA A 70 -30.51 5.70 -34.12
CA ALA A 70 -30.75 7.07 -34.58
C ALA A 70 -31.44 7.92 -33.50
N TYR A 71 -32.43 7.37 -32.80
CA TYR A 71 -33.16 8.05 -31.73
C TYR A 71 -32.27 8.35 -30.52
N ALA A 72 -31.45 7.38 -30.10
CA ALA A 72 -30.47 7.56 -29.04
C ALA A 72 -29.46 8.68 -29.36
N ARG A 73 -28.92 8.69 -30.58
CA ARG A 73 -28.00 9.75 -31.03
C ARG A 73 -28.63 11.14 -31.03
N LEU A 74 -29.92 11.23 -31.38
CA LEU A 74 -30.66 12.50 -31.33
C LEU A 74 -30.84 12.97 -29.89
N ASN A 75 -31.16 12.07 -28.96
CA ASN A 75 -31.26 12.40 -27.54
C ASN A 75 -29.91 12.84 -26.96
N ASP A 76 -28.82 12.10 -27.21
CA ASP A 76 -27.47 12.48 -26.78
C ASP A 76 -27.08 13.88 -27.29
N ALA A 77 -27.45 14.20 -28.54
CA ALA A 77 -27.18 15.50 -29.14
C ALA A 77 -28.04 16.62 -28.53
N ILE A 78 -29.30 16.33 -28.14
CA ILE A 78 -30.18 17.25 -27.43
C ILE A 78 -29.62 17.52 -26.03
N ASP A 79 -29.23 16.49 -25.29
CA ASP A 79 -28.64 16.62 -23.95
C ASP A 79 -27.33 17.41 -23.98
N ALA A 80 -26.49 17.18 -25.00
CA ALA A 80 -25.28 17.97 -25.22
C ALA A 80 -25.61 19.44 -25.52
N ALA A 81 -26.64 19.72 -26.32
CA ALA A 81 -27.09 21.09 -26.59
C ALA A 81 -27.64 21.77 -25.33
N ASP A 82 -28.42 21.07 -24.52
CA ASP A 82 -28.93 21.55 -23.23
C ASP A 82 -27.80 21.88 -22.25
N TYR A 83 -26.81 21.00 -22.14
CA TYR A 83 -25.63 21.25 -21.33
C TYR A 83 -24.90 22.52 -21.78
N GLN A 84 -24.71 22.71 -23.09
CA GLN A 84 -24.09 23.93 -23.63
C GLN A 84 -24.93 25.18 -23.34
N ILE A 85 -26.26 25.10 -23.44
CA ILE A 85 -27.15 26.21 -23.07
C ILE A 85 -26.97 26.56 -21.59
N GLN A 86 -27.02 25.56 -20.70
CA GLN A 86 -26.90 25.73 -19.27
C GLN A 86 -25.56 26.39 -18.87
N VAL A 87 -24.43 25.86 -19.36
CA VAL A 87 -23.09 26.40 -19.06
C VAL A 87 -22.93 27.84 -19.56
N ASN A 88 -23.44 28.13 -20.77
CA ASN A 88 -23.39 29.48 -21.32
C ASN A 88 -24.30 30.45 -20.56
N GLN A 89 -25.48 30.00 -20.11
CA GLN A 89 -26.38 30.77 -19.25
C GLN A 89 -25.77 31.07 -17.89
N GLU A 90 -25.12 30.10 -17.25
CA GLU A 90 -24.40 30.31 -15.99
C GLU A 90 -23.29 31.35 -16.16
N THR A 91 -22.51 31.25 -17.25
CA THR A 91 -21.45 32.21 -17.56
C THR A 91 -21.99 33.61 -17.87
N LEU A 92 -23.12 33.70 -18.56
CA LEU A 92 -23.83 34.95 -18.83
C LEU A 92 -24.33 35.59 -17.52
N ASN A 93 -24.98 34.82 -16.65
CA ASN A 93 -25.48 35.28 -15.36
C ASN A 93 -24.34 35.78 -14.45
N ASN A 94 -23.21 35.08 -14.44
CA ASN A 94 -22.01 35.54 -13.73
C ASN A 94 -21.50 36.87 -14.29
N SER A 95 -21.51 37.04 -15.62
CA SER A 95 -21.07 38.27 -16.28
C SER A 95 -22.05 39.44 -16.01
N LEU A 96 -23.36 39.18 -15.98
CA LEU A 96 -24.39 40.15 -15.60
C LEU A 96 -24.29 40.55 -14.11
N THR A 97 -23.98 39.59 -13.25
CA THR A 97 -23.75 39.83 -11.81
C THR A 97 -22.49 40.66 -11.59
N GLN A 98 -21.41 40.38 -12.33
CA GLN A 98 -20.20 41.22 -12.34
C GLN A 98 -20.52 42.65 -12.77
N ARG A 99 -21.37 42.84 -13.80
CA ARG A 99 -21.80 44.16 -14.25
C ARG A 99 -22.62 44.88 -13.18
N LYS A 100 -23.48 44.16 -12.46
CA LYS A 100 -24.28 44.71 -11.37
C LYS A 100 -23.45 45.04 -10.12
N ASN A 101 -22.39 44.27 -9.85
CA ASN A 101 -21.49 44.45 -8.71
C ASN A 101 -20.41 45.51 -8.94
N GLN A 102 -20.38 46.19 -10.09
CA GLN A 102 -19.59 47.42 -10.32
C GLN A 102 -20.10 48.62 -9.49
N LEU A 103 -20.75 48.38 -8.34
CA LEU A 103 -21.36 49.40 -7.48
C LEU A 103 -20.43 49.92 -6.36
N ASP A 104 -19.23 49.33 -6.19
CA ASP A 104 -18.22 49.77 -5.23
C ASP A 104 -17.01 50.39 -5.96
N MET A 105 -17.29 51.33 -6.87
CA MET A 105 -16.27 51.99 -7.69
C MET A 105 -15.35 52.89 -6.88
N ASP A 106 -15.85 53.49 -5.80
CA ASP A 106 -15.12 54.45 -4.98
C ASP A 106 -13.94 53.77 -4.26
N SER A 107 -14.16 52.58 -3.68
CA SER A 107 -13.12 51.79 -3.02
C SER A 107 -12.04 51.30 -3.99
N LEU A 108 -12.44 50.97 -5.23
CA LEU A 108 -11.53 50.52 -6.29
C LEU A 108 -10.71 51.68 -6.87
N GLU A 109 -11.28 52.88 -6.94
CA GLU A 109 -10.59 54.09 -7.36
C GLU A 109 -9.54 54.52 -6.32
N GLU A 110 -9.87 54.46 -5.03
CA GLU A 110 -8.94 54.74 -3.93
C GLU A 110 -7.75 53.77 -3.94
N LEU A 111 -8.01 52.46 -4.04
CA LEU A 111 -6.97 51.43 -4.14
C LEU A 111 -6.08 51.62 -5.38
N TYR A 112 -6.68 52.03 -6.51
CA TYR A 112 -5.96 52.30 -7.74
C TYR A 112 -5.00 53.48 -7.58
N GLU A 113 -5.47 54.60 -7.03
CA GLU A 113 -4.64 55.78 -6.82
C GLU A 113 -3.54 55.55 -5.77
N ASP A 114 -3.79 54.75 -4.74
CA ASP A 114 -2.75 54.35 -3.78
C ASP A 114 -1.69 53.43 -4.39
N SER A 115 -2.11 52.47 -5.22
CA SER A 115 -1.18 51.58 -5.94
C SER A 115 -0.33 52.35 -6.96
N LYS A 116 -0.93 53.31 -7.66
CA LYS A 116 -0.25 54.19 -8.64
C LYS A 116 0.82 55.06 -8.01
N LYS A 117 0.68 55.47 -6.74
CA LYS A 117 1.72 56.21 -6.00
C LYS A 117 2.97 55.36 -5.71
N GLN A 118 2.84 54.04 -5.65
CA GLN A 118 3.94 53.11 -5.36
C GLN A 118 4.58 52.50 -6.62
N LEU A 119 3.89 52.58 -7.76
CA LEU A 119 4.33 52.01 -9.03
C LEU A 119 4.91 53.10 -9.96
N VAL A 120 6.13 52.89 -10.46
CA VAL A 120 6.74 53.77 -11.46
C VAL A 120 6.13 53.44 -12.84
N ASN A 121 5.55 54.45 -13.52
CA ASN A 121 4.98 54.38 -14.88
C ASN A 121 3.64 53.62 -15.07
N VAL A 122 2.58 54.03 -14.37
CA VAL A 122 1.20 53.67 -14.77
C VAL A 122 0.70 54.64 -15.85
N GLN A 123 0.57 54.17 -17.09
CA GLN A 123 0.23 55.01 -18.26
C GLN A 123 -1.28 55.19 -18.52
N LYS A 124 -2.13 54.39 -17.87
CA LYS A 124 -3.58 54.41 -18.07
C LYS A 124 -4.29 55.05 -16.88
N THR A 125 -5.45 55.63 -17.12
CA THR A 125 -6.31 56.19 -16.07
C THR A 125 -7.25 55.10 -15.53
N PHE A 126 -7.71 55.25 -14.28
CA PHE A 126 -8.75 54.38 -13.72
C PHE A 126 -9.99 54.33 -14.63
N ALA A 127 -10.41 55.50 -15.14
CA ALA A 127 -11.51 55.63 -16.09
C ALA A 127 -11.30 54.84 -17.40
N GLU A 128 -10.08 54.82 -17.96
CA GLU A 128 -9.77 54.01 -19.14
C GLU A 128 -9.85 52.50 -18.84
N LEU A 129 -9.41 52.06 -17.66
CA LEU A 129 -9.47 50.65 -17.24
C LEU A 129 -10.91 50.20 -16.97
N VAL A 130 -11.71 51.04 -16.32
CA VAL A 130 -13.14 50.82 -16.10
C VAL A 130 -13.88 50.76 -17.43
N SER A 131 -13.60 51.68 -18.35
CA SER A 131 -14.20 51.70 -19.69
C SER A 131 -13.84 50.45 -20.49
N PHE A 132 -12.55 50.05 -20.48
CA PHE A 132 -12.09 48.82 -21.13
C PHE A 132 -12.75 47.58 -20.53
N ASN A 133 -12.82 47.47 -19.21
CA ASN A 133 -13.48 46.35 -18.53
C ASN A 133 -14.99 46.30 -18.84
N SER A 134 -15.66 47.45 -18.86
CA SER A 134 -17.08 47.56 -19.22
C SER A 134 -17.35 47.15 -20.67
N GLN A 135 -16.49 47.58 -21.62
CA GLN A 135 -16.58 47.15 -23.02
C GLN A 135 -16.30 45.66 -23.17
N LEU A 136 -15.28 45.13 -22.49
CA LEU A 136 -14.96 43.71 -22.50
C LEU A 136 -16.12 42.87 -21.94
N LEU A 137 -16.73 43.32 -20.84
CA LEU A 137 -17.87 42.65 -20.22
C LEU A 137 -19.12 42.70 -21.11
N THR A 138 -19.36 43.83 -21.78
CA THR A 138 -20.46 43.98 -22.76
C THR A 138 -20.26 43.04 -23.95
N ASN A 139 -19.05 42.96 -24.49
CA ASN A 139 -18.70 42.04 -25.58
C ASN A 139 -18.87 40.58 -25.15
N LYS A 140 -18.47 40.26 -23.91
CA LYS A 140 -18.63 38.92 -23.32
C LYS A 140 -20.10 38.54 -23.18
N ILE A 141 -20.94 39.44 -22.67
CA ILE A 141 -22.40 39.25 -22.56
C ILE A 141 -23.00 38.95 -23.94
N HIS A 142 -22.74 39.81 -24.93
CA HIS A 142 -23.25 39.64 -26.30
C HIS A 142 -22.79 38.33 -26.96
N PHE A 143 -21.54 37.94 -26.71
CA PHE A 143 -21.00 36.68 -27.20
C PHE A 143 -21.76 35.47 -26.64
N PHE A 144 -21.99 35.43 -25.32
CA PHE A 144 -22.72 34.33 -24.70
C PHE A 144 -24.22 34.34 -25.03
N GLU A 145 -24.86 35.50 -25.18
CA GLU A 145 -26.24 35.60 -25.66
C GLU A 145 -26.40 35.00 -27.06
N LYS A 146 -25.45 35.29 -27.97
CA LYS A 146 -25.41 34.68 -29.30
C LYS A 146 -25.18 33.18 -29.26
N LEU A 147 -24.29 32.70 -28.38
CA LEU A 147 -24.04 31.26 -28.22
C LEU A 147 -25.27 30.53 -27.69
N ILE A 148 -25.94 31.07 -26.67
CA ILE A 148 -27.18 30.51 -26.14
C ILE A 148 -28.22 30.43 -27.26
N THR A 149 -28.44 31.52 -27.99
CA THR A 149 -29.39 31.54 -29.12
C THR A 149 -29.05 30.46 -30.15
N LYS A 150 -27.77 30.34 -30.53
CA LYS A 150 -27.32 29.30 -31.48
C LYS A 150 -27.63 27.89 -30.99
N TRP A 151 -27.33 27.59 -29.73
CA TRP A 151 -27.57 26.25 -29.16
C TRP A 151 -29.06 25.97 -28.94
N THR A 152 -29.85 26.97 -28.57
CA THR A 152 -31.32 26.85 -28.47
C THR A 152 -31.96 26.55 -29.82
N THR A 153 -31.57 27.25 -30.89
CA THR A 153 -32.02 26.93 -32.25
C THR A 153 -31.60 25.52 -32.64
N LYS A 154 -30.36 25.13 -32.33
CA LYS A 154 -29.86 23.80 -32.65
C LYS A 154 -30.62 22.69 -31.92
N LYS A 155 -30.94 22.89 -30.64
CA LYS A 155 -31.79 21.99 -29.86
C LYS A 155 -33.16 21.82 -30.51
N HIS A 156 -33.80 22.93 -30.88
CA HIS A 156 -35.11 22.90 -31.50
C HIS A 156 -35.12 22.13 -32.83
N GLU A 157 -34.09 22.31 -33.67
CA GLU A 157 -33.92 21.51 -34.90
C GLU A 157 -33.80 20.00 -34.60
N LEU A 158 -33.02 19.63 -33.58
CA LEU A 158 -32.84 18.23 -33.17
C LEU A 158 -34.14 17.62 -32.62
N GLU A 159 -34.89 18.38 -31.84
CA GLU A 159 -36.21 17.97 -31.34
C GLU A 159 -37.20 17.75 -32.49
N LEU A 160 -37.18 18.63 -33.50
CA LEU A 160 -38.00 18.49 -34.70
C LEU A 160 -37.60 17.25 -35.51
N GLN A 161 -36.30 17.00 -35.69
CA GLN A 161 -35.80 15.80 -36.36
C GLN A 161 -36.22 14.52 -35.61
N ARG A 162 -36.14 14.52 -34.28
CA ARG A 162 -36.60 13.42 -33.44
C ARG A 162 -38.10 13.17 -33.61
N HIS A 163 -38.90 14.22 -33.65
CA HIS A 163 -40.35 14.13 -33.87
C HIS A 163 -40.69 13.63 -35.28
N GLN A 164 -39.97 14.09 -36.31
CA GLN A 164 -40.14 13.61 -37.68
C GLN A 164 -39.77 12.13 -37.84
N LEU A 165 -38.64 11.71 -37.25
CA LEU A 165 -38.21 10.32 -37.24
C LEU A 165 -39.26 9.43 -36.56
N PHE A 166 -39.87 9.94 -35.49
CA PHE A 166 -40.96 9.29 -34.80
C PHE A 166 -42.19 9.12 -35.70
N GLU A 167 -42.68 10.19 -36.32
CA GLU A 167 -43.88 10.14 -37.16
C GLU A 167 -43.68 9.26 -38.41
N GLN A 168 -42.50 9.30 -39.02
CA GLN A 168 -42.17 8.49 -40.21
C GLN A 168 -42.12 6.98 -39.93
N HIS A 169 -41.67 6.60 -38.73
CA HIS A 169 -41.53 5.20 -38.35
C HIS A 169 -42.53 4.77 -37.28
N LYS A 170 -43.61 5.53 -37.11
CA LYS A 170 -44.62 5.36 -36.07
C LYS A 170 -45.12 3.94 -35.93
N SER A 171 -45.39 3.22 -37.03
CA SER A 171 -45.85 1.83 -37.00
C SER A 171 -44.80 0.82 -36.52
N LEU A 172 -43.51 1.09 -36.74
CA LEU A 172 -42.38 0.29 -36.24
C LEU A 172 -42.05 0.65 -34.80
N ILE A 173 -42.24 1.92 -34.42
CA ILE A 173 -42.07 2.41 -33.06
C ILE A 173 -43.26 1.96 -32.18
N MET A 174 -44.47 1.86 -32.73
CA MET A 174 -45.69 1.28 -32.10
C MET A 174 -45.65 -0.25 -31.91
N LEU A 175 -44.53 -0.93 -32.25
CA LEU A 175 -44.24 -2.25 -31.65
C LEU A 175 -43.94 -2.15 -30.15
N ILE A 176 -43.65 -0.94 -29.67
CA ILE A 176 -43.79 -0.52 -28.28
C ILE A 176 -45.29 -0.20 -28.10
N GLN A 177 -45.99 -0.86 -27.16
CA GLN A 177 -47.44 -0.72 -26.98
C GLN A 177 -47.93 0.73 -27.14
N ASP A 178 -49.03 0.93 -27.89
CA ASP A 178 -49.66 2.23 -28.18
C ASP A 178 -49.56 3.17 -26.96
N ASP A 179 -48.91 4.33 -27.16
CA ASP A 179 -48.61 5.40 -26.19
C ASP A 179 -47.43 5.23 -25.19
N LYS A 180 -46.60 4.18 -25.26
CA LYS A 180 -45.51 3.97 -24.28
C LYS A 180 -44.09 4.31 -24.75
N ILE A 181 -43.95 5.14 -25.78
CA ILE A 181 -42.64 5.44 -26.39
C ILE A 181 -41.84 6.43 -25.52
N GLU A 182 -42.53 7.38 -24.89
CA GLU A 182 -41.93 8.27 -23.91
C GLU A 182 -41.48 7.48 -22.66
N GLU A 183 -42.31 6.53 -22.21
CA GLU A 183 -41.98 5.60 -21.12
C GLU A 183 -40.75 4.73 -21.47
N TYR A 184 -40.71 4.16 -22.67
CA TYR A 184 -39.56 3.40 -23.17
C TYR A 184 -38.27 4.23 -23.19
N THR A 185 -38.35 5.45 -23.73
CA THR A 185 -37.20 6.36 -23.82
C THR A 185 -36.70 6.76 -22.43
N ASN A 186 -37.61 7.05 -21.50
CA ASN A 186 -37.29 7.37 -20.12
C ASN A 186 -36.60 6.19 -19.41
N LEU A 187 -37.15 4.98 -19.58
CA LEU A 187 -36.55 3.76 -19.03
C LEU A 187 -35.15 3.50 -19.60
N GLN A 188 -34.91 3.75 -20.89
CA GLN A 188 -33.58 3.63 -21.48
C GLN A 188 -32.59 4.67 -20.94
N ASN A 189 -33.00 5.92 -20.79
CA ASN A 189 -32.14 6.96 -20.22
C ASN A 189 -31.76 6.62 -18.77
N ARG A 190 -32.75 6.24 -17.95
CA ARG A 190 -32.53 5.77 -16.56
C ARG A 190 -31.63 4.53 -16.50
N LEU A 191 -31.79 3.60 -17.43
CA LEU A 191 -30.91 2.43 -17.55
C LEU A 191 -29.46 2.86 -17.80
N GLY A 192 -29.23 3.80 -18.72
CA GLY A 192 -27.91 4.35 -19.03
C GLY A 192 -27.27 5.04 -17.83
N GLU A 193 -28.01 5.92 -17.14
CA GLU A 193 -27.57 6.61 -15.94
C GLU A 193 -27.19 5.62 -14.82
N ASN A 194 -28.05 4.64 -14.54
CA ASN A 194 -27.81 3.64 -13.52
C ASN A 194 -26.60 2.74 -13.87
N GLN A 195 -26.41 2.38 -15.13
CA GLN A 195 -25.24 1.63 -15.58
C GLN A 195 -23.94 2.43 -15.41
N GLN A 196 -23.97 3.72 -15.74
CA GLN A 196 -22.82 4.61 -15.56
C GLN A 196 -22.47 4.75 -14.08
N GLU A 197 -23.46 4.99 -13.22
CA GLU A 197 -23.26 5.06 -11.77
C GLU A 197 -22.77 3.72 -11.20
N LEU A 198 -23.31 2.58 -11.66
CA LEU A 198 -22.84 1.26 -11.27
C LEU A 198 -21.35 1.07 -11.60
N GLY A 199 -20.93 1.47 -12.81
CA GLY A 199 -19.54 1.42 -13.24
C GLY A 199 -18.61 2.24 -12.33
N LYS A 200 -18.99 3.49 -12.02
CA LYS A 200 -18.23 4.36 -11.11
C LYS A 200 -18.10 3.72 -9.71
N ASN A 201 -19.21 3.27 -9.12
CA ASN A 201 -19.20 2.71 -7.77
C ASN A 201 -18.40 1.39 -7.71
N ARG A 202 -18.48 0.53 -8.73
CA ARG A 202 -17.64 -0.68 -8.83
C ARG A 202 -16.15 -0.35 -8.90
N GLN A 203 -15.75 0.65 -9.68
CA GLN A 203 -14.35 1.05 -9.80
C GLN A 203 -13.80 1.60 -8.47
N ILE A 204 -14.62 2.40 -7.77
CA ILE A 204 -14.30 2.91 -6.45
C ILE A 204 -14.13 1.76 -5.45
N PHE A 205 -15.10 0.83 -5.43
CA PHE A 205 -15.07 -0.33 -4.52
C PHE A 205 -13.83 -1.19 -4.75
N LYS A 206 -13.51 -1.49 -6.01
CA LYS A 206 -12.32 -2.27 -6.38
C LYS A 206 -11.03 -1.60 -5.92
N THR A 207 -10.89 -0.29 -6.14
CA THR A 207 -9.71 0.46 -5.67
C THR A 207 -9.54 0.39 -4.15
N ILE A 208 -10.65 0.46 -3.40
CA ILE A 208 -10.62 0.30 -1.93
C ILE A 208 -10.15 -1.11 -1.56
N GLU A 209 -10.74 -2.13 -2.18
CA GLU A 209 -10.41 -3.53 -1.91
C GLU A 209 -8.93 -3.83 -2.20
N ASP A 210 -8.40 -3.37 -3.33
CA ASP A 210 -7.00 -3.53 -3.71
C ASP A 210 -6.05 -2.87 -2.68
N LEU A 211 -6.39 -1.65 -2.23
CA LEU A 211 -5.60 -0.94 -1.20
C LEU A 211 -5.64 -1.68 0.15
N GLU A 212 -6.79 -2.20 0.56
CA GLU A 212 -6.94 -2.95 1.81
C GLU A 212 -6.23 -4.30 1.78
N ILE A 213 -6.27 -5.02 0.65
CA ILE A 213 -5.50 -6.26 0.44
C ILE A 213 -4.00 -5.98 0.56
N ASN A 214 -3.52 -4.93 -0.11
CA ASN A 214 -2.12 -4.54 -0.06
C ASN A 214 -1.70 -4.14 1.35
N GLN A 215 -2.52 -3.37 2.06
CA GLN A 215 -2.26 -2.99 3.44
C GLN A 215 -2.14 -4.23 4.34
N LYS A 216 -3.10 -5.17 4.27
CA LYS A 216 -3.08 -6.41 5.05
C LYS A 216 -1.84 -7.27 4.75
N ARG A 217 -1.41 -7.34 3.48
CA ARG A 217 -0.20 -8.07 3.08
C ARG A 217 1.04 -7.49 3.77
N VAL A 218 1.23 -6.17 3.70
CA VAL A 218 2.37 -5.49 4.31
C VAL A 218 2.33 -5.61 5.85
N GLU A 219 1.15 -5.50 6.46
CA GLU A 219 0.98 -5.70 7.91
C GLU A 219 1.35 -7.13 8.34
N THR A 220 0.99 -8.13 7.55
CA THR A 220 1.34 -9.55 7.80
C THR A 220 2.83 -9.81 7.63
N GLU A 221 3.49 -9.19 6.65
CA GLU A 221 4.95 -9.27 6.51
C GLU A 221 5.64 -8.58 7.69
N LEU A 222 5.13 -7.44 8.14
CA LEU A 222 5.67 -6.73 9.28
C LEU A 222 5.54 -7.54 10.58
N SER A 223 4.41 -8.21 10.81
CA SER A 223 4.23 -9.05 11.99
C SER A 223 5.22 -10.22 12.00
N LYS A 224 5.41 -10.90 10.85
CA LYS A 224 6.41 -11.97 10.70
C LYS A 224 7.84 -11.48 11.01
N LEU A 225 8.21 -10.31 10.50
CA LEU A 225 9.53 -9.73 10.76
C LEU A 225 9.73 -9.36 12.24
N LEU A 226 8.69 -8.87 12.91
CA LEU A 226 8.71 -8.57 14.34
C LEU A 226 8.83 -9.85 15.19
N ASP A 227 8.10 -10.89 14.83
CA ASP A 227 8.15 -12.19 15.52
C ASP A 227 9.54 -12.84 15.36
N GLN A 228 10.11 -12.82 14.16
CA GLN A 228 11.49 -13.28 13.92
C GLN A 228 12.53 -12.51 14.74
N GLN A 229 12.36 -11.19 14.91
CA GLN A 229 13.28 -10.39 15.72
C GLN A 229 13.17 -10.72 17.22
N ARG A 230 11.94 -10.95 17.72
CA ARG A 230 11.69 -11.36 19.11
C ARG A 230 12.29 -12.72 19.39
N ASP A 231 12.12 -13.67 18.47
CA ASP A 231 12.66 -15.02 18.58
C ASP A 231 14.21 -15.02 18.53
N ALA A 232 14.82 -14.23 17.64
CA ALA A 232 16.28 -14.08 17.62
C ALA A 232 16.83 -13.49 18.94
N SER A 233 16.14 -12.49 19.51
CA SER A 233 16.57 -11.88 20.78
C SER A 233 16.41 -12.84 21.97
N SER A 234 15.34 -13.64 22.01
CA SER A 234 15.12 -14.64 23.06
C SER A 234 16.14 -15.79 22.97
N GLN A 235 16.53 -16.19 21.76
CA GLN A 235 17.57 -17.19 21.52
C GLN A 235 18.94 -16.70 21.98
N ILE A 236 19.33 -15.46 21.64
CA ILE A 236 20.58 -14.85 22.13
C ILE A 236 20.58 -14.77 23.66
N MET A 237 19.46 -14.36 24.27
CA MET A 237 19.32 -14.32 25.73
C MET A 237 19.49 -15.72 26.35
N THR A 238 18.93 -16.75 25.73
CA THR A 238 19.03 -18.14 26.21
C THR A 238 20.46 -18.67 26.07
N PHE A 239 21.12 -18.40 24.95
CA PHE A 239 22.54 -18.68 24.75
C PHE A 239 23.42 -18.00 25.81
N ASN A 240 23.18 -16.71 26.07
CA ASN A 240 23.95 -15.93 27.04
C ASN A 240 23.85 -16.45 28.47
N LYS A 241 22.74 -17.11 28.86
CA LYS A 241 22.66 -17.77 30.18
C LYS A 241 23.76 -18.81 30.38
N PHE A 242 24.18 -19.49 29.32
CA PHE A 242 25.25 -20.47 29.36
C PHE A 242 26.60 -19.81 29.10
N PHE A 243 26.70 -19.01 28.04
CA PHE A 243 27.97 -18.42 27.61
C PHE A 243 28.60 -17.52 28.67
N THR A 244 27.80 -16.68 29.35
CA THR A 244 28.31 -15.83 30.43
C THR A 244 28.83 -16.63 31.63
N ALA A 245 28.18 -17.76 31.96
CA ALA A 245 28.63 -18.61 33.06
C ALA A 245 29.91 -19.36 32.70
N TYR A 246 29.99 -19.91 31.50
CA TYR A 246 31.14 -20.69 31.05
C TYR A 246 32.35 -19.81 30.77
N SER A 247 32.16 -18.62 30.21
CA SER A 247 33.27 -17.68 30.01
C SER A 247 33.88 -17.26 31.35
N LYS A 248 33.05 -17.07 32.39
CA LYS A 248 33.54 -16.75 33.73
C LYS A 248 34.33 -17.90 34.33
N GLN A 249 33.85 -19.12 34.15
CA GLN A 249 34.52 -20.32 34.65
C GLN A 249 35.87 -20.56 33.96
N LEU A 250 35.94 -20.37 32.63
CA LEU A 250 37.13 -20.69 31.84
C LEU A 250 38.13 -19.54 31.72
N ASN A 251 37.66 -18.30 31.74
CA ASN A 251 38.46 -17.11 31.45
C ASN A 251 38.46 -16.07 32.60
N GLY A 252 37.76 -16.34 33.71
CA GLY A 252 37.60 -15.41 34.83
C GLY A 252 36.60 -14.27 34.57
N ASP A 253 36.30 -13.99 33.30
CA ASP A 253 35.51 -12.85 32.86
C ASP A 253 34.13 -13.27 32.30
N GLU A 254 33.10 -12.48 32.63
CA GLU A 254 31.73 -12.65 32.12
C GLU A 254 31.59 -12.00 30.74
N TYR A 255 31.45 -12.80 29.68
CA TYR A 255 31.22 -12.35 28.32
C TYR A 255 29.76 -12.56 27.90
N MET A 256 29.31 -11.80 26.91
CA MET A 256 27.99 -11.96 26.31
C MET A 256 28.02 -11.78 24.80
N LEU A 257 27.16 -12.51 24.11
CA LEU A 257 26.89 -12.40 22.69
C LEU A 257 25.78 -11.36 22.47
N TYR A 258 25.95 -10.48 21.51
CA TYR A 258 24.90 -9.53 21.11
C TYR A 258 24.82 -9.43 19.59
N LYS A 259 23.72 -8.84 19.10
CA LYS A 259 23.52 -8.59 17.69
C LYS A 259 24.24 -7.30 17.30
N SER A 260 25.14 -7.36 16.33
CA SER A 260 25.80 -6.17 15.81
C SER A 260 24.92 -5.44 14.79
N ASP A 261 24.99 -4.11 14.81
CA ASP A 261 24.34 -3.23 13.82
C ASP A 261 25.18 -3.01 12.56
N SER A 262 26.44 -3.48 12.53
CA SER A 262 27.35 -3.34 11.38
C SER A 262 28.35 -4.49 11.26
N GLY A 263 28.65 -4.93 10.04
CA GLY A 263 29.60 -6.02 9.79
C GLY A 263 28.98 -7.42 10.01
N PHE A 264 29.69 -8.29 10.72
CA PHE A 264 29.22 -9.65 11.03
C PHE A 264 28.01 -9.57 12.00
N PRO A 265 26.96 -10.40 11.84
CA PRO A 265 25.67 -10.20 12.52
C PRO A 265 25.69 -10.40 14.05
N LEU A 266 26.77 -10.96 14.60
CA LEU A 266 26.93 -11.24 16.03
C LEU A 266 28.29 -10.73 16.49
N ASP A 267 28.37 -10.22 17.72
CA ASP A 267 29.62 -9.80 18.32
C ASP A 267 29.64 -10.15 19.81
N ILE A 268 30.84 -10.16 20.41
CA ILE A 268 31.07 -10.59 21.79
C ILE A 268 31.70 -9.45 22.58
N GLU A 269 31.12 -9.13 23.73
CA GLU A 269 31.66 -8.12 24.63
C GLU A 269 31.68 -8.59 26.10
N LEU A 270 32.46 -7.88 26.92
CA LEU A 270 32.46 -8.05 28.37
C LEU A 270 31.15 -7.52 28.93
N LYS A 271 30.46 -8.34 29.73
CA LYS A 271 29.23 -7.93 30.44
C LYS A 271 29.48 -6.75 31.39
N ASN A 272 30.68 -6.67 31.97
CA ASN A 272 31.09 -5.58 32.87
C ASN A 272 32.51 -5.09 32.50
N PRO A 273 32.66 -4.00 31.74
CA PRO A 273 33.96 -3.46 31.35
C PRO A 273 34.60 -2.70 32.53
N ARG A 274 35.23 -3.40 33.49
CA ARG A 274 35.89 -2.80 34.66
C ARG A 274 37.37 -3.20 34.86
N GLY A 275 38.07 -3.72 33.86
CA GLY A 275 39.49 -4.05 34.00
C GLY A 275 40.11 -4.71 32.78
N LEU A 276 41.44 -4.92 32.84
CA LEU A 276 42.21 -5.66 31.84
C LEU A 276 41.65 -7.09 31.72
N SER A 277 41.15 -7.46 30.54
CA SER A 277 40.78 -8.85 30.21
C SER A 277 41.97 -9.76 30.52
N THR A 278 41.78 -10.71 31.42
CA THR A 278 42.86 -11.61 31.89
C THR A 278 42.88 -12.94 31.13
N GLY A 279 41.77 -13.28 30.47
CA GLY A 279 41.59 -14.53 29.74
C GLY A 279 42.18 -14.56 28.33
N THR A 280 42.41 -15.78 27.81
CA THR A 280 42.89 -16.00 26.44
C THR A 280 41.71 -16.14 25.47
N LYS A 281 41.89 -15.70 24.21
CA LYS A 281 40.89 -15.90 23.14
C LYS A 281 40.51 -17.38 22.96
N LYS A 282 41.44 -18.31 23.20
CA LYS A 282 41.21 -19.75 23.06
C LYS A 282 40.21 -20.30 24.07
N ALA A 283 40.35 -19.92 25.35
CA ALA A 283 39.39 -20.31 26.38
C ALA A 283 38.00 -19.67 26.15
N LEU A 284 37.96 -18.50 25.51
CA LEU A 284 36.68 -17.86 25.14
C LEU A 284 35.97 -18.64 24.03
N ILE A 285 36.72 -19.12 23.03
CA ILE A 285 36.18 -19.97 21.96
C ILE A 285 35.67 -21.29 22.55
N ALA A 286 36.43 -21.93 23.44
CA ALA A 286 35.97 -23.14 24.11
C ALA A 286 34.70 -22.91 24.95
N ALA A 287 34.62 -21.80 25.68
CA ALA A 287 33.40 -21.41 26.40
C ALA A 287 32.21 -21.22 25.46
N PHE A 288 32.44 -20.61 24.29
CA PHE A 288 31.41 -20.43 23.26
C PHE A 288 30.91 -21.75 22.72
N ASP A 289 31.81 -22.67 22.34
CA ASP A 289 31.45 -23.97 21.77
C ASP A 289 30.69 -24.84 22.77
N LEU A 290 31.13 -24.86 24.03
CA LEU A 290 30.43 -25.56 25.12
C LEU A 290 29.06 -24.92 25.42
N ALA A 291 28.97 -23.59 25.40
CA ALA A 291 27.71 -22.87 25.55
C ALA A 291 26.75 -23.19 24.40
N TYR A 292 27.27 -23.36 23.19
CA TYR A 292 26.46 -23.74 22.03
C TYR A 292 25.91 -25.16 22.17
N GLN A 293 26.70 -26.11 22.68
CA GLN A 293 26.21 -27.48 22.96
C GLN A 293 25.05 -27.47 23.96
N GLN A 294 25.20 -26.72 25.06
CA GLN A 294 24.14 -26.60 26.06
C GLN A 294 22.91 -25.83 25.52
N PHE A 295 23.15 -24.78 24.73
CA PHE A 295 22.08 -24.04 24.07
C PHE A 295 21.30 -24.95 23.12
N ALA A 296 21.98 -25.70 22.25
CA ALA A 296 21.37 -26.63 21.32
C ALA A 296 20.52 -27.68 22.06
N GLN A 297 21.02 -28.21 23.17
CA GLN A 297 20.24 -29.11 24.03
C GLN A 297 19.01 -28.42 24.63
N SER A 298 19.12 -27.16 25.06
CA SER A 298 18.00 -26.42 25.68
C SER A 298 16.85 -26.10 24.71
N ILE A 299 17.11 -26.12 23.40
CA ILE A 299 16.12 -25.89 22.36
C ILE A 299 15.80 -27.17 21.56
N ASP A 300 16.18 -28.34 22.10
CA ASP A 300 15.99 -29.67 21.49
C ASP A 300 16.55 -29.78 20.06
N LYS A 301 17.62 -29.05 19.74
CA LYS A 301 18.29 -29.08 18.44
C LYS A 301 19.27 -30.24 18.36
N THR A 302 19.06 -31.13 17.39
CA THR A 302 19.98 -32.24 17.11
C THR A 302 21.31 -31.70 16.55
N VAL A 303 22.40 -31.92 17.27
CA VAL A 303 23.77 -31.55 16.87
C VAL A 303 24.75 -32.67 17.26
N PRO A 304 25.91 -32.79 16.58
CA PRO A 304 26.99 -33.65 17.04
C PRO A 304 27.47 -33.24 18.44
N ARG A 305 27.57 -34.20 19.36
CA ARG A 305 28.03 -33.99 20.75
C ARG A 305 29.54 -34.13 20.88
N PHE A 306 30.27 -33.48 19.99
CA PHE A 306 31.71 -33.35 20.12
C PHE A 306 32.20 -31.99 19.64
N ILE A 307 33.34 -31.57 20.18
CA ILE A 307 34.06 -30.34 19.84
C ILE A 307 35.49 -30.75 19.50
N VAL A 308 36.09 -30.17 18.46
CA VAL A 308 37.47 -30.46 18.04
C VAL A 308 38.28 -29.17 18.05
N HIS A 309 39.40 -29.16 18.78
CA HIS A 309 40.34 -28.04 18.82
C HIS A 309 41.76 -28.54 18.57
N ASP A 310 42.56 -27.76 17.85
CA ASP A 310 43.90 -28.16 17.44
C ASP A 310 44.90 -28.04 18.60
N VAL A 311 44.95 -26.91 19.32
CA VAL A 311 46.01 -26.66 20.32
C VAL A 311 45.50 -25.88 21.54
N LEU A 312 45.37 -26.57 22.69
CA LEU A 312 45.09 -25.97 24.00
C LEU A 312 46.33 -25.76 24.89
N GLU A 313 47.55 -26.05 24.41
CA GLU A 313 48.78 -26.03 25.23
C GLU A 313 49.11 -24.69 25.93
N THR A 314 48.62 -23.59 25.34
CA THR A 314 48.80 -22.22 25.82
C THR A 314 47.73 -21.79 26.83
N LEU A 315 46.74 -22.64 27.11
CA LEU A 315 45.79 -22.39 28.18
C LEU A 315 46.48 -22.58 29.54
N ASP A 316 46.08 -21.78 30.51
CA ASP A 316 46.44 -22.03 31.90
C ASP A 316 45.69 -23.26 32.44
N SER A 317 46.16 -23.79 33.57
CA SER A 317 45.58 -25.00 34.18
C SER A 317 44.13 -24.80 34.63
N ILE A 318 43.70 -23.57 34.93
CA ILE A 318 42.34 -23.27 35.37
C ILE A 318 41.38 -23.42 34.19
N ALA A 319 41.70 -22.78 33.06
CA ALA A 319 40.95 -22.88 31.82
C ALA A 319 40.91 -24.32 31.31
N PHE A 320 42.04 -25.03 31.37
CA PHE A 320 42.13 -26.42 30.91
C PHE A 320 41.26 -27.37 31.74
N ASN A 321 41.36 -27.32 33.07
CA ASN A 321 40.54 -28.15 33.97
C ASN A 321 39.06 -27.79 33.83
N GLY A 322 38.73 -26.50 33.73
CA GLY A 322 37.36 -26.06 33.53
C GLY A 322 36.73 -26.59 32.25
N ILE A 323 37.50 -26.74 31.16
CA ILE A 323 37.01 -27.34 29.91
C ILE A 323 36.66 -28.81 30.12
N ILE A 324 37.52 -29.57 30.82
CA ILE A 324 37.30 -30.99 31.13
C ILE A 324 36.04 -31.16 31.99
N ASP A 325 35.92 -30.36 33.05
CA ASP A 325 34.77 -30.38 33.96
C ASP A 325 33.47 -30.08 33.23
N LEU A 326 33.46 -29.03 32.39
CA LEU A 326 32.30 -28.66 31.60
C LEU A 326 31.96 -29.73 30.56
N ALA A 327 32.93 -30.20 29.78
CA ALA A 327 32.69 -31.23 28.77
C ALA A 327 32.10 -32.50 29.38
N THR A 328 32.65 -32.94 30.52
CA THR A 328 32.17 -34.11 31.28
C THR A 328 30.76 -33.89 31.81
N LYS A 329 30.50 -32.75 32.44
CA LYS A 329 29.17 -32.40 32.97
C LYS A 329 28.11 -32.32 31.88
N LEU A 330 28.49 -31.83 30.70
CA LEU A 330 27.62 -31.70 29.53
C LEU A 330 27.47 -32.99 28.72
N ASN A 331 28.23 -34.03 29.05
CA ASN A 331 28.32 -35.26 28.26
C ASN A 331 28.66 -34.97 26.78
N VAL A 332 29.65 -34.11 26.56
CA VAL A 332 30.17 -33.71 25.24
C VAL A 332 31.61 -34.20 25.12
N GLN A 333 31.94 -34.83 23.99
CA GLN A 333 33.30 -35.25 23.72
C GLN A 333 34.17 -34.06 23.28
N PHE A 334 35.21 -33.72 24.04
CA PHE A 334 36.14 -32.67 23.66
C PHE A 334 37.44 -33.29 23.14
N VAL A 335 37.69 -33.17 21.83
CA VAL A 335 38.85 -33.74 21.14
C VAL A 335 39.89 -32.66 20.96
N VAL A 336 41.09 -32.89 21.48
CA VAL A 336 42.17 -31.90 21.46
C VAL A 336 43.54 -32.55 21.38
N ALA A 337 44.50 -31.93 20.66
CA ALA A 337 45.90 -32.26 20.79
C ALA A 337 46.55 -31.46 21.95
N VAL A 338 47.14 -32.19 22.90
CA VAL A 338 47.73 -31.64 24.12
C VAL A 338 49.03 -32.36 24.46
N LEU A 339 49.99 -31.61 25.01
CA LEU A 339 51.24 -32.16 25.49
C LEU A 339 51.02 -32.97 26.78
N LYS A 340 51.72 -34.11 26.90
CA LYS A 340 51.59 -35.05 28.01
C LYS A 340 51.72 -34.37 29.39
N ASN A 341 52.67 -33.47 29.55
CA ASN A 341 52.93 -32.76 30.80
C ASN A 341 51.75 -31.88 31.29
N ARG A 342 50.82 -31.50 30.39
CA ARG A 342 49.59 -30.77 30.76
C ARG A 342 48.50 -31.68 31.33
N ILE A 343 48.57 -32.96 31.00
CA ILE A 343 47.59 -33.98 31.40
C ILE A 343 48.09 -34.72 32.65
N GLU A 344 49.41 -34.88 32.80
CA GLU A 344 50.03 -35.52 33.98
C GLU A 344 49.71 -34.83 35.31
N SER A 345 49.32 -33.56 35.29
CA SER A 345 48.89 -32.82 36.48
C SER A 345 47.42 -33.03 36.85
N LEU A 346 46.65 -33.78 36.07
CA LEU A 346 45.26 -34.10 36.36
C LEU A 346 45.18 -35.33 37.26
N ASP A 347 44.49 -35.22 38.39
CA ASP A 347 44.31 -36.33 39.34
C ASP A 347 43.63 -37.56 38.72
N GLU A 348 42.83 -37.35 37.67
CA GLU A 348 42.04 -38.38 36.99
C GLU A 348 42.79 -39.06 35.83
N PHE A 349 43.95 -38.53 35.43
CA PHE A 349 44.74 -39.15 34.36
C PHE A 349 45.53 -40.34 34.91
N ASN A 350 45.16 -41.54 34.47
CA ASN A 350 45.87 -42.76 34.80
C ASN A 350 46.09 -43.62 33.54
N SER A 351 46.89 -44.68 33.67
CA SER A 351 47.23 -45.57 32.56
C SER A 351 46.01 -46.23 31.90
N SER A 352 44.91 -46.42 32.64
CA SER A 352 43.67 -46.98 32.12
C SER A 352 42.83 -45.97 31.32
N SER A 353 43.13 -44.67 31.43
CA SER A 353 42.53 -43.61 30.61
C SER A 353 43.11 -43.58 29.19
N ILE A 354 44.17 -44.34 28.91
CA ILE A 354 44.82 -44.42 27.60
C ILE A 354 44.21 -45.58 26.80
N SER A 355 43.42 -45.26 25.78
CA SER A 355 42.86 -46.27 24.85
C SER A 355 43.85 -46.70 23.77
N LEU A 356 44.85 -45.86 23.46
CA LEU A 356 45.83 -46.09 22.40
C LEU A 356 47.10 -45.29 22.68
N THR A 357 48.26 -45.91 22.49
CA THR A 357 49.57 -45.23 22.49
C THR A 357 50.19 -45.39 21.12
N LEU A 358 50.59 -44.28 20.49
CA LEU A 358 51.33 -44.28 19.23
C LEU A 358 52.78 -43.87 19.52
N THR A 359 53.73 -44.53 18.86
CA THR A 359 55.16 -44.24 18.97
C THR A 359 55.77 -44.04 17.58
N GLU A 360 57.01 -43.54 17.50
CA GLU A 360 57.71 -43.43 16.20
C GLU A 360 57.82 -44.77 15.46
N ASN A 361 57.91 -45.87 16.22
CA ASN A 361 58.02 -47.23 15.70
C ASN A 361 56.66 -47.94 15.56
N ASP A 362 55.57 -47.32 16.01
CA ASP A 362 54.20 -47.85 15.96
C ASP A 362 53.20 -46.69 15.83
N SER A 363 53.13 -46.15 14.62
CA SER A 363 52.36 -44.94 14.29
C SER A 363 51.05 -45.23 13.56
N LEU A 364 50.85 -46.47 13.12
CA LEU A 364 49.72 -46.89 12.27
C LEU A 364 48.70 -47.75 13.02
N PHE A 365 48.49 -47.51 14.31
CA PHE A 365 47.51 -48.27 15.11
C PHE A 365 47.78 -49.78 15.13
N GLY A 366 49.05 -50.20 15.00
CA GLY A 366 49.43 -51.60 14.85
C GLY A 366 49.09 -52.24 13.48
N ILE A 367 48.94 -51.44 12.41
CA ILE A 367 48.77 -51.89 11.01
C ILE A 367 50.10 -52.02 10.28
#